data_AF-A0A969DEG8-F1
#
_entry.id   AF-A0A969DEG8-F1
#
_cell.length_a   1.000
_cell.length_b   1.000
_cell.length_c   1.000
_cell.angle_alpha   90.00
_cell.angle_beta   90.00
_cell.angle_gamma   90.00
#
_symmetry.space_group_name_H-M   'P 1'
#
loop_
_entity.id
_entity.type
_entity.pdbx_description
1 polymer ?
#
loop_
_entity_poly.entity_id
_entity_poly.type
_entity_poly.pdbx_seq_one_letter_code
_entity_poly.pdbx_strand_id
1 'polypeptide(L)'
;MHQDDRRKQRLSLLCKKLRGDESVRSFTKKRAKELGGINFSTWSAWERGQADLSKDSLDKLVKFIGCSYEALGGYLNNFIGLEELFQPSSNNFKPNEESDFSPEVTTAWVKSLATQDKLFVATQGLQAFQEEFDKFVEARAKEKIKLLLNLLSSNSYPENSKIEETATRLDLPVEDLRKLCDRVFKE
;
A
#
# COMPACT_ATOMS: atom_id res chain seq x y z
N MET A 1 33.01 -12.71 17.25
CA MET A 1 32.50 -11.54 16.50
C MET A 1 31.28 -11.04 17.25
N HIS A 2 31.39 -9.87 17.89
CA HIS A 2 30.33 -9.35 18.76
C HIS A 2 29.09 -8.99 17.93
N GLN A 3 27.91 -9.09 18.55
CA GLN A 3 26.63 -8.75 17.89
C GLN A 3 26.62 -7.30 17.37
N ASP A 4 27.30 -6.40 18.08
CA ASP A 4 27.47 -5.00 17.68
C ASP A 4 28.31 -4.84 16.41
N ASP A 5 29.35 -5.67 16.22
CA ASP A 5 30.19 -5.62 15.01
C ASP A 5 29.38 -6.00 13.77
N ARG A 6 28.49 -7.00 13.89
CA ARG A 6 27.57 -7.40 12.82
C ARG A 6 26.61 -6.28 12.45
N ARG A 7 26.04 -5.62 13.46
CA ARG A 7 25.11 -4.51 13.27
C ARG A 7 25.79 -3.33 12.56
N LYS A 8 27.02 -3.00 12.95
CA LYS A 8 27.86 -1.97 12.31
C LYS A 8 28.19 -2.32 10.86
N GLN A 9 28.53 -3.57 10.57
CA GLN A 9 28.79 -4.03 9.20
C GLN A 9 27.56 -3.90 8.30
N ARG A 10 26.37 -4.28 8.80
CA ARG A 10 25.12 -4.15 8.03
C ARG A 10 24.74 -2.69 7.80
N LEU A 11 24.91 -1.83 8.80
CA LEU A 11 24.75 -0.38 8.64
C LEU A 11 25.71 0.17 7.57
N SER A 12 26.98 -0.23 7.61
CA SER A 12 27.97 0.16 6.60
C SER A 12 27.54 -0.23 5.18
N LEU A 13 27.07 -1.47 5.01
CA LEU A 13 26.56 -1.97 3.73
C LEU A 13 25.35 -1.17 3.23
N LEU A 14 24.40 -0.90 4.12
CA LEU A 14 23.21 -0.10 3.81
C LEU A 14 23.60 1.32 3.36
N CYS A 15 24.46 2.02 4.11
CA CYS A 15 24.90 3.37 3.75
C CYS A 15 25.62 3.39 2.40
N LYS A 16 26.50 2.42 2.13
CA LYS A 16 27.17 2.30 0.82
C LYS A 16 26.17 2.05 -0.31
N LYS A 17 25.18 1.19 -0.09
CA LYS A 17 24.13 0.93 -1.10
C LYS A 17 23.29 2.18 -1.37
N LEU A 18 22.87 2.91 -0.33
CA LEU A 18 22.10 4.15 -0.44
C LEU A 18 22.87 5.26 -1.16
N ARG A 19 24.18 5.33 -0.93
CA ARG A 19 25.07 6.27 -1.62
C ARG A 19 25.32 5.87 -3.09
N GLY A 20 25.41 4.57 -3.37
CA GLY A 20 25.84 4.05 -4.66
C GLY A 20 27.28 4.47 -4.96
N ASP A 21 27.52 4.93 -6.19
CA ASP A 21 28.84 5.31 -6.68
C ASP A 21 29.20 6.78 -6.39
N GLU A 22 28.29 7.58 -5.82
CA GLU A 22 28.56 8.98 -5.50
C GLU A 22 29.62 9.11 -4.39
N SER A 23 30.47 10.13 -4.40
CA SER A 23 31.36 10.37 -3.25
C SER A 23 30.56 10.72 -1.99
N VAL A 24 31.05 10.36 -0.79
CA VAL A 24 30.34 10.66 0.48
C VAL A 24 30.06 12.17 0.61
N ARG A 25 31.03 13.01 0.23
CA ARG A 25 30.91 14.47 0.32
C ARG A 25 29.86 15.02 -0.66
N SER A 26 29.81 14.52 -1.90
CA SER A 26 28.79 14.94 -2.86
C SER A 26 27.40 14.48 -2.43
N PHE A 27 27.28 13.23 -1.98
CA PHE A 27 26.03 12.64 -1.53
C PHE A 27 25.42 13.41 -0.35
N THR A 28 26.18 13.63 0.71
CA THR A 28 25.66 14.33 1.90
C THR A 28 25.36 15.80 1.63
N LYS A 29 26.10 16.45 0.71
CA LYS A 29 25.82 17.84 0.32
C LYS A 29 24.54 17.94 -0.51
N LYS A 30 24.37 17.04 -1.49
CA LYS A 30 23.21 16.99 -2.37
C LYS A 30 21.93 16.65 -1.62
N ARG A 31 22.00 15.69 -0.69
CA ARG A 31 20.85 15.20 0.09
C ARG A 31 20.76 15.77 1.50
N ALA A 32 21.42 16.90 1.78
CA ALA A 32 21.49 17.47 3.13
C ALA A 32 20.10 17.70 3.78
N LYS A 33 19.11 18.12 2.98
CA LYS A 33 17.73 18.34 3.44
C LYS A 33 17.02 17.01 3.77
N GLU A 34 17.14 16.03 2.88
CA GLU A 34 16.52 14.70 3.03
C GLU A 34 17.11 13.91 4.20
N LEU A 35 18.41 14.05 4.42
CA LEU A 35 19.14 13.40 5.51
C LEU A 35 18.81 13.97 6.91
N GLY A 36 17.94 14.97 7.02
CA GLY A 36 17.50 15.51 8.30
C GLY A 36 18.64 16.05 9.18
N GLY A 37 19.72 16.54 8.55
CA GLY A 37 20.90 17.04 9.25
C GLY A 37 21.97 16.00 9.60
N ILE A 38 21.90 14.77 9.07
CA ILE A 38 23.05 13.85 9.12
C ILE A 38 24.18 14.47 8.30
N ASN A 39 25.29 14.78 8.97
CA ASN A 39 26.43 15.42 8.34
C ASN A 39 27.39 14.39 7.71
N PHE A 40 28.33 14.90 6.90
CA PHE A 40 29.38 14.11 6.24
C PHE A 40 30.13 13.17 7.20
N SER A 41 30.52 13.69 8.37
CA SER A 41 31.34 12.95 9.33
C SER A 41 30.57 11.76 9.92
N THR A 42 29.31 11.96 10.27
CA THR A 42 28.43 10.91 10.78
C THR A 42 28.21 9.82 9.74
N TRP A 43 27.85 10.19 8.51
CA TRP A 43 27.65 9.23 7.42
C TRP A 43 28.94 8.44 7.11
N SER A 44 30.08 9.14 7.05
CA SER A 44 31.39 8.51 6.83
C SER A 44 31.79 7.54 7.96
N ALA A 45 31.40 7.83 9.20
CA ALA A 45 31.64 6.93 10.32
C ALA A 45 30.79 5.65 10.22
N TRP A 46 29.53 5.75 9.78
CA TRP A 46 28.68 4.58 9.51
C TRP A 46 29.20 3.72 8.37
N GLU A 47 29.61 4.32 7.26
CA GLU A 47 30.19 3.56 6.13
C GLU A 47 31.46 2.81 6.50
N ARG A 48 32.21 3.30 7.50
CA ARG A 48 33.41 2.63 8.02
C ARG A 48 33.13 1.66 9.17
N GLY A 49 31.88 1.54 9.63
CA GLY A 49 31.51 0.74 10.79
C GLY A 49 32.13 1.24 12.10
N GLN A 50 32.48 2.53 12.18
CA GLN A 50 33.16 3.13 13.32
C GLN A 50 32.21 3.76 14.34
N ALA A 51 30.96 4.03 13.96
CA ALA A 51 29.96 4.65 14.82
C ALA A 51 28.71 3.79 14.92
N ASP A 52 28.13 3.79 16.11
CA ASP A 52 26.82 3.23 16.38
C ASP A 52 25.70 4.18 15.94
N LEU A 53 24.51 3.61 15.77
CA LEU A 53 23.33 4.36 15.38
C LEU A 53 22.63 4.89 16.64
N SER A 54 22.71 6.20 16.88
CA SER A 54 21.94 6.84 17.95
C SER A 54 20.45 6.81 17.63
N LYS A 55 19.58 6.96 18.65
CA LYS A 55 18.12 7.02 18.44
C LYS A 55 17.72 8.13 17.47
N ASP A 56 18.26 9.33 17.63
CA ASP A 56 18.01 10.46 16.71
C ASP A 56 18.47 10.18 15.27
N SER A 57 19.62 9.49 15.13
CA SER A 57 20.12 9.09 13.82
C SER A 57 19.28 7.99 13.16
N LEU A 58 18.75 7.06 13.96
CA LEU A 58 17.83 6.03 13.52
C LEU A 58 16.57 6.68 12.96
N ASP A 59 15.96 7.61 13.69
CA ASP A 59 14.75 8.31 13.26
C ASP A 59 14.97 9.05 11.92
N LYS A 60 16.11 9.72 11.77
CA LYS A 60 16.49 10.39 10.52
C LYS A 60 16.71 9.42 9.37
N LEU A 61 17.37 8.29 9.63
CA LEU A 61 17.65 7.27 8.61
C LEU A 61 16.38 6.54 8.17
N VAL A 62 15.47 6.23 9.11
CA VAL A 62 14.15 5.65 8.82
C VAL A 62 13.34 6.57 7.92
N LYS A 63 13.28 7.87 8.25
CA LYS A 63 12.63 8.89 7.42
C LYS A 63 13.27 9.04 6.04
N PHE A 64 14.61 9.01 5.98
CA PHE A 64 15.36 9.11 4.72
C PHE A 64 15.10 7.91 3.78
N ILE A 65 15.03 6.70 4.34
CA ILE A 65 14.77 5.47 3.58
C ILE A 65 13.28 5.35 3.23
N GLY A 66 12.38 5.88 4.07
CA GLY A 66 10.94 5.70 3.94
C GLY A 66 10.47 4.32 4.39
N CYS A 67 11.14 3.72 5.38
CA CYS A 67 10.76 2.40 5.94
C CYS A 67 10.21 2.54 7.38
N SER A 68 9.80 1.44 8.00
CA SER A 68 9.45 1.40 9.43
C SER A 68 10.67 1.13 10.31
N TYR A 69 10.61 1.50 11.59
CA TYR A 69 11.65 1.15 12.56
C TYR A 69 11.86 -0.36 12.69
N GLU A 70 10.78 -1.12 12.60
CA GLU A 70 10.81 -2.59 12.65
C GLU A 70 11.53 -3.17 11.45
N ALA A 71 11.30 -2.65 10.25
CA ALA A 71 11.99 -3.10 9.04
C ALA A 71 13.49 -2.79 9.14
N LEU A 72 13.87 -1.56 9.51
CA LEU A 72 15.29 -1.20 9.66
C LEU A 72 15.96 -1.98 10.79
N GLY A 73 15.28 -2.16 11.92
CA GLY A 73 15.76 -2.99 13.03
C GLY A 73 15.90 -4.45 12.63
N GLY A 74 14.93 -4.98 11.89
CA GLY A 74 14.92 -6.31 11.29
C GLY A 74 16.14 -6.50 10.39
N TYR A 75 16.40 -5.54 9.50
CA TYR A 75 17.56 -5.55 8.64
C TYR A 75 18.84 -5.52 9.47
N LEU A 76 19.00 -4.56 10.39
CA LEU A 76 20.22 -4.41 11.20
C LEU A 76 20.54 -5.63 12.07
N ASN A 77 19.50 -6.35 12.52
CA ASN A 77 19.62 -7.56 13.32
C ASN A 77 19.68 -8.86 12.48
N ASN A 78 19.76 -8.75 11.15
CA ASN A 78 19.86 -9.88 10.22
C ASN A 78 18.62 -10.79 10.20
N PHE A 79 17.43 -10.25 10.48
CA PHE A 79 16.16 -10.96 10.34
C PHE A 79 15.61 -10.90 8.91
N ILE A 80 15.89 -9.81 8.17
CA ILE A 80 15.46 -9.62 6.78
C ILE A 80 16.63 -9.27 5.86
N GLY A 81 16.48 -9.55 4.56
CA GLY A 81 17.41 -9.15 3.51
C GLY A 81 17.47 -7.63 3.27
N LEU A 82 18.50 -7.17 2.54
CA LEU A 82 18.58 -5.76 2.12
C LEU A 82 17.47 -5.41 1.13
N GLU A 83 17.16 -6.33 0.22
CA GLU A 83 16.11 -6.12 -0.79
C GLU A 83 14.72 -6.01 -0.15
N GLU A 84 14.46 -6.79 0.90
CA GLU A 84 13.21 -6.73 1.67
C GLU A 84 13.04 -5.40 2.42
N LEU A 85 14.13 -4.73 2.81
CA LEU A 85 14.07 -3.42 3.46
C LEU A 85 13.46 -2.35 2.54
N PHE A 86 13.66 -2.48 1.23
CA PHE A 86 13.17 -1.55 0.22
C PHE A 86 11.83 -1.98 -0.40
N GLN A 87 11.31 -3.14 -0.02
CA GLN A 87 9.98 -3.55 -0.46
C GLN A 87 8.93 -2.70 0.26
N PRO A 88 7.92 -2.16 -0.45
CA PRO A 88 6.80 -1.51 0.20
C PRO A 88 6.13 -2.55 1.08
N SER A 89 6.24 -2.36 2.40
CA SER A 89 5.68 -3.29 3.37
C SER A 89 4.17 -3.39 3.13
N SER A 90 3.73 -4.49 2.52
CA SER A 90 2.33 -4.73 2.16
C SER A 90 1.40 -4.78 3.38
N ASN A 91 1.96 -4.80 4.59
CA ASN A 91 1.26 -5.20 5.80
C ASN A 91 1.03 -4.11 6.85
N ASN A 92 1.40 -2.84 6.65
CA ASN A 92 1.15 -1.82 7.68
C ASN A 92 0.88 -0.39 7.15
N PHE A 93 0.14 -0.25 6.04
CA PHE A 93 -0.70 0.95 5.92
C PHE A 93 -1.95 0.72 6.77
N LYS A 94 -1.86 1.07 8.07
CA LYS A 94 -3.05 1.63 8.70
C LYS A 94 -3.20 3.01 8.06
N PRO A 95 -4.25 3.28 7.27
CA PRO A 95 -4.54 4.64 6.89
C PRO A 95 -4.78 5.36 8.21
N ASN A 96 -3.84 6.23 8.60
CA ASN A 96 -4.25 7.34 9.44
C ASN A 96 -5.26 8.09 8.58
N GLU A 97 -6.51 8.06 9.01
CA GLU A 97 -7.54 8.97 8.53
C GLU A 97 -6.92 10.38 8.56
N GLU A 98 -7.11 11.12 7.46
CA GLU A 98 -6.49 12.43 7.17
C GLU A 98 -5.06 12.38 6.61
N SER A 99 -4.89 11.71 5.47
CA SER A 99 -3.84 12.11 4.53
C SER A 99 -4.43 13.11 3.54
N ASP A 100 -4.26 14.40 3.86
CA ASP A 100 -4.75 15.55 3.11
C ASP A 100 -3.92 15.79 1.84
N PHE A 101 -3.74 14.75 1.03
CA PHE A 101 -3.06 14.87 -0.25
C PHE A 101 -4.00 15.56 -1.25
N SER A 102 -3.90 16.89 -1.31
CA SER A 102 -4.49 17.65 -2.40
C SER A 102 -4.06 17.03 -3.74
N PRO A 103 -4.98 16.90 -4.72
CA PRO A 103 -4.68 16.38 -6.05
C PRO A 103 -3.52 17.12 -6.75
N GLU A 104 -3.26 18.36 -6.35
CA GLU A 104 -2.16 19.18 -6.86
C GLU A 104 -0.79 18.70 -6.35
N VAL A 105 -0.72 18.24 -5.10
CA VAL A 105 0.52 17.74 -4.48
C VAL A 105 0.87 16.35 -5.02
N THR A 106 -0.13 15.48 -5.17
CA THR A 106 0.05 14.16 -5.79
C THR A 106 0.45 14.26 -7.25
N THR A 107 -0.14 15.18 -8.02
CA THR A 107 0.27 15.39 -9.42
C THR A 107 1.67 15.98 -9.53
N ALA A 108 2.08 16.89 -8.63
CA ALA A 108 3.45 17.41 -8.60
C ALA A 108 4.47 16.31 -8.27
N TRP A 109 4.14 15.42 -7.33
CA TRP A 109 4.97 14.27 -6.97
C TRP A 109 5.08 13.25 -8.12
N VAL A 110 3.97 12.82 -8.71
CA VAL A 110 4.02 11.88 -9.85
C VAL A 110 4.82 12.47 -11.02
N LYS A 111 4.76 13.79 -11.23
CA LYS A 111 5.53 14.46 -12.29
C LYS A 111 7.04 14.45 -12.01
N SER A 112 7.47 14.50 -10.75
CA SER A 112 8.89 14.54 -10.36
C SER A 112 9.59 13.17 -10.39
N LEU A 113 8.83 12.08 -10.45
CA LEU A 113 9.35 10.72 -10.58
C LEU A 113 10.11 10.50 -11.90
N ALA A 114 11.03 9.53 -11.93
CA ALA A 114 11.61 9.04 -13.18
C ALA A 114 10.55 8.27 -14.00
N THR A 115 10.75 8.13 -15.31
CA THR A 115 9.77 7.48 -16.20
C THR A 115 9.43 6.04 -15.78
N GLN A 116 10.42 5.27 -15.33
CA GLN A 116 10.20 3.90 -14.85
C GLN A 116 9.34 3.87 -13.58
N ASP A 117 9.59 4.80 -12.65
CA ASP A 117 8.81 4.91 -11.41
C ASP A 117 7.38 5.38 -11.68
N LYS A 118 7.16 6.28 -12.65
CA LYS A 118 5.81 6.66 -13.10
C LYS A 118 5.03 5.46 -13.62
N LEU A 119 5.70 4.62 -14.40
CA LEU A 119 5.10 3.42 -14.99
C LEU A 119 4.75 2.41 -13.89
N PHE A 120 5.65 2.24 -12.92
CA PHE A 120 5.39 1.41 -11.74
C PHE A 120 4.21 1.92 -10.91
N VAL A 121 4.15 3.21 -10.59
CA VAL A 121 3.04 3.82 -9.85
C VAL A 121 1.71 3.68 -10.61
N ALA A 122 1.72 3.85 -11.93
CA ALA A 122 0.53 3.66 -12.76
C ALA A 122 0.05 2.20 -12.73
N THR A 123 0.96 1.23 -12.83
CA THR A 123 0.61 -0.20 -12.78
C THR A 123 0.07 -0.60 -11.41
N GLN A 124 0.70 -0.16 -10.31
CA GLN A 124 0.22 -0.43 -8.96
C GLN A 124 -1.13 0.25 -8.69
N GLY A 125 -1.29 1.50 -9.13
CA GLY A 125 -2.56 2.22 -9.01
C GLY A 125 -3.69 1.52 -9.78
N LEU A 126 -3.40 1.00 -10.97
CA LEU A 126 -4.37 0.24 -11.75
C LEU A 126 -4.76 -1.08 -11.06
N GLN A 127 -3.78 -1.79 -10.49
CA GLN A 127 -4.05 -3.03 -9.76
C GLN A 127 -4.90 -2.78 -8.51
N ALA A 128 -4.56 -1.76 -7.71
CA ALA A 128 -5.35 -1.39 -6.54
C ALA A 128 -6.78 -0.97 -6.93
N PHE A 129 -6.94 -0.21 -8.01
CA PHE A 129 -8.26 0.14 -8.56
C PHE A 129 -9.02 -1.11 -8.99
N GLN A 130 -8.36 -2.06 -9.65
CA GLN A 130 -9.00 -3.30 -10.09
C GLN A 130 -9.51 -4.12 -8.90
N GLU A 131 -8.72 -4.25 -7.83
CA GLU A 131 -9.15 -4.96 -6.61
C GLU A 131 -10.33 -4.27 -5.91
N GLU A 132 -10.33 -2.94 -5.82
CA GLU A 132 -11.46 -2.16 -5.30
C GLU A 132 -12.71 -2.32 -6.17
N PHE A 133 -12.53 -2.26 -7.49
CA PHE A 133 -13.61 -2.42 -8.46
C PHE A 133 -14.21 -3.83 -8.39
N ASP A 134 -13.37 -4.87 -8.30
CA ASP A 134 -13.81 -6.25 -8.16
C ASP A 134 -14.60 -6.45 -6.86
N LYS A 135 -14.13 -5.88 -5.73
CA LYS A 135 -14.88 -5.87 -4.47
C LYS A 135 -16.22 -5.16 -4.59
N PHE A 136 -16.27 -4.03 -5.29
CA PHE A 136 -17.50 -3.27 -5.51
C PHE A 136 -18.49 -4.07 -6.37
N VAL A 137 -18.02 -4.69 -7.46
CA VAL A 137 -18.83 -5.56 -8.33
C VAL A 137 -19.34 -6.76 -7.54
N GLU A 138 -18.50 -7.40 -6.74
CA GLU A 138 -18.88 -8.54 -5.90
C GLU A 138 -19.91 -8.15 -4.84
N ALA A 139 -19.73 -7.01 -4.17
CA ALA A 139 -20.68 -6.48 -3.20
C ALA A 139 -22.04 -6.20 -3.83
N ARG A 140 -22.05 -5.57 -5.00
CA ARG A 140 -23.27 -5.28 -5.76
C ARG A 140 -23.94 -6.57 -6.25
N ALA A 141 -23.16 -7.55 -6.71
CA ALA A 141 -23.69 -8.86 -7.10
C ALA A 141 -24.32 -9.60 -5.91
N LYS A 142 -23.66 -9.60 -4.74
CA LYS A 142 -24.19 -10.19 -3.50
C LYS A 142 -25.49 -9.52 -3.06
N GLU A 143 -25.58 -8.19 -3.14
CA GLU A 143 -26.82 -7.47 -2.83
C GLU A 143 -27.95 -7.88 -3.77
N LYS A 144 -27.69 -7.90 -5.09
CA LYS A 144 -28.68 -8.32 -6.08
C LYS A 144 -29.15 -9.77 -5.86
N ILE A 145 -28.23 -10.69 -5.58
CA ILE A 145 -28.54 -12.09 -5.25
C ILE A 145 -29.39 -12.16 -3.99
N LYS A 146 -29.06 -11.39 -2.94
CA LYS A 146 -29.82 -11.37 -1.69
C LYS A 146 -31.26 -10.88 -1.89
N LEU A 147 -31.47 -9.85 -2.72
CA LEU A 147 -32.81 -9.37 -3.06
C LEU A 147 -33.63 -10.45 -3.78
N LEU A 148 -33.02 -11.17 -4.73
CA LEU A 148 -33.68 -12.29 -5.41
C LEU A 148 -33.99 -13.45 -4.45
N LEU A 149 -33.04 -13.83 -3.59
CA LEU A 149 -33.26 -14.88 -2.61
C LEU A 149 -34.39 -14.51 -1.63
N ASN A 150 -34.42 -13.28 -1.14
CA ASN A 150 -35.50 -12.82 -0.27
C ASN A 150 -36.86 -12.90 -0.97
N LEU A 151 -36.94 -12.52 -2.24
CA LEU A 151 -38.17 -12.62 -3.03
C LEU A 151 -38.64 -14.07 -3.21
N LEU A 152 -37.71 -15.00 -3.43
CA LEU A 152 -37.99 -16.40 -3.73
C LEU A 152 -38.03 -17.32 -2.48
N SER A 153 -37.64 -16.83 -1.31
CA SER A 153 -37.57 -17.61 -0.06
C SER A 153 -38.92 -17.93 0.58
N SER A 154 -40.02 -17.35 0.09
CA SER A 154 -41.36 -17.65 0.59
C SER A 154 -41.82 -19.05 0.13
N ASN A 155 -42.66 -19.72 0.91
CA ASN A 155 -43.34 -20.97 0.48
C ASN A 155 -44.56 -20.72 -0.41
N SER A 156 -44.86 -19.45 -0.70
CA SER A 156 -46.00 -19.02 -1.49
C SER A 156 -45.56 -17.98 -2.53
N TYR A 157 -46.34 -17.90 -3.61
CA TYR A 157 -46.09 -16.94 -4.68
C TYR A 157 -46.02 -15.50 -4.14
N PRO A 158 -44.96 -14.74 -4.44
CA PRO A 158 -44.77 -13.39 -3.90
C PRO A 158 -45.81 -12.40 -4.45
N GLU A 159 -46.23 -11.45 -3.62
CA GLU A 159 -47.17 -10.41 -4.00
C GLU A 159 -46.62 -9.54 -5.15
N ASN A 160 -47.50 -9.10 -6.07
CA ASN A 160 -47.10 -8.26 -7.21
C ASN A 160 -46.35 -6.99 -6.80
N SER A 161 -46.73 -6.36 -5.69
CA SER A 161 -46.05 -5.20 -5.12
C SER A 161 -44.58 -5.48 -4.76
N LYS A 162 -44.29 -6.65 -4.19
CA LYS A 162 -42.92 -7.09 -3.85
C LYS A 162 -42.10 -7.40 -5.08
N ILE A 163 -42.72 -7.96 -6.12
CA ILE A 163 -42.06 -8.20 -7.42
C ILE A 163 -41.68 -6.87 -8.07
N GLU A 164 -42.59 -5.90 -8.11
CA GLU A 164 -42.35 -4.57 -8.69
C GLU A 164 -41.27 -3.78 -7.92
N GLU A 165 -41.30 -3.82 -6.59
CA GLU A 165 -40.26 -3.21 -5.75
C GLU A 165 -38.88 -3.84 -6.03
N THR A 166 -38.82 -5.18 -6.06
CA THR A 166 -37.55 -5.91 -6.29
C THR A 166 -37.01 -5.67 -7.70
N ALA A 167 -37.88 -5.64 -8.71
CA ALA A 167 -37.50 -5.32 -10.09
C ALA A 167 -36.91 -3.91 -10.21
N THR A 168 -37.53 -2.92 -9.56
CA THR A 168 -37.02 -1.54 -9.51
C THR A 168 -35.64 -1.46 -8.85
N ARG A 169 -35.43 -2.19 -7.74
CA ARG A 169 -34.14 -2.21 -7.03
C ARG A 169 -33.04 -2.94 -7.79
N LEU A 170 -33.39 -3.94 -8.60
CA LEU A 170 -32.45 -4.69 -9.42
C LEU A 170 -32.13 -4.02 -10.76
N ASP A 171 -32.91 -3.01 -11.13
CA ASP A 171 -32.93 -2.38 -12.45
C ASP A 171 -33.22 -3.42 -13.56
N LEU A 172 -34.31 -4.18 -13.36
CA LEU A 172 -34.75 -5.24 -14.26
C LEU A 172 -36.20 -5.02 -14.71
N PRO A 173 -36.59 -5.47 -15.91
CA PRO A 173 -37.98 -5.49 -16.32
C PRO A 173 -38.82 -6.36 -15.38
N VAL A 174 -39.95 -5.81 -14.89
CA VAL A 174 -40.88 -6.52 -13.99
C VAL A 174 -41.28 -7.88 -14.58
N GLU A 175 -41.46 -7.96 -15.89
CA GLU A 175 -41.97 -9.15 -16.55
C GLU A 175 -40.97 -10.30 -16.60
N ASP A 176 -39.67 -10.00 -16.58
CA ASP A 176 -38.64 -11.04 -16.47
C ASP A 176 -38.58 -11.60 -15.06
N LEU A 177 -38.79 -10.75 -14.05
CA LEU A 177 -38.89 -11.19 -12.66
C LEU A 177 -40.18 -11.99 -12.40
N ARG A 178 -41.31 -11.62 -13.01
CA ARG A 178 -42.56 -12.40 -12.97
C ARG A 178 -42.40 -13.77 -13.61
N LYS A 179 -41.77 -13.86 -14.80
CA LYS A 179 -41.44 -15.15 -15.43
C LYS A 179 -40.57 -16.03 -14.55
N LEU A 180 -39.62 -15.43 -13.81
CA LEU A 180 -38.78 -16.17 -12.86
C LEU A 180 -39.61 -16.71 -11.70
N CYS A 181 -40.45 -15.89 -11.06
CA CYS A 181 -41.35 -16.34 -9.99
C CYS A 181 -42.29 -17.44 -10.49
N ASP A 182 -42.89 -17.28 -11.67
CA ASP A 182 -43.75 -18.27 -12.29
C ASP A 182 -43.06 -19.63 -12.45
N ARG A 183 -41.78 -19.65 -12.86
CA ARG A 183 -41.02 -20.91 -12.99
C ARG A 183 -40.73 -21.58 -11.66
N VAL A 184 -40.53 -20.80 -10.60
CA VAL A 184 -40.16 -21.31 -9.27
C VAL A 184 -41.39 -21.80 -8.49
N PHE A 185 -42.55 -21.18 -8.68
CA PHE A 185 -43.74 -21.41 -7.85
C PHE A 185 -44.91 -22.13 -8.55
N LYS A 186 -44.84 -22.37 -9.87
CA LYS A 186 -45.87 -23.11 -10.62
C LYS A 186 -45.56 -24.61 -10.81
N GLU A 187 -44.66 -25.20 -10.01
CA GLU A 187 -44.64 -26.66 -9.81
C GLU A 187 -45.81 -27.11 -8.92
#